data_AF-A0A383V693-F1
#
_entry.id   AF-A0A383V693-F1
#
_cell.length_a   1.000
_cell.length_b   1.000
_cell.length_c   1.000
_cell.angle_alpha   90.00
_cell.angle_beta   90.00
_cell.angle_gamma   90.00
#
_symmetry.space_group_name_H-M   'P 1'
#
loop_
_entity.id
_entity.type
_entity.pdbx_description
1 polymer ?
#
loop_
_entity_poly.entity_id
_entity_poly.type
_entity_poly.pdbx_seq_one_letter_code
_entity_poly.pdbx_strand_id
1 'polypeptide(L)'
;MVLSNHGACRGLTAAAVPLLLLLLLLVPCVPAAWHECNSQGVFPGLYGSAALANLTAFRTSLLSKVHTSFNPDADFPKGFGRFDPVSPILNCPPHRPASPYYRWRFCDMGRLPSCVVYSVGPVQQDYAFEKDVIAFTKCEVHTLDCTTEGKSIDKKRHKHHKLCIGEGKPDHKSWQEIVKQLGHHTRGIEALKIDMEGPDAAVFAQLKHNTLLPRQLAAELHIRPPPPEATALPPEAARSPAQLALIFAHLAALGYGATSRVDNGGGQPGCCSQFAWLHVEKVWAYGPARAAHSRPGSKQSSGGSAALVAEEGEQEEGPPRAKRLVVSMASFPGRAEFGAPTVYSIMHGTRKPDALYFWVTVNVSRFDSNDKEVNSETQIPGDAKMLEKQFPGVVKVLPARKDFGPATKLLPTLEVETDPETIIITIDDDTYYSTTTVAELEEEMLRRPGYVVVRSCENTYWDAKKNPPRKGWREWKLSEGVCKGFITAYASAAYRRGYLDDLVFDQDRAPKGCLHHDDIWFSAHLWLRNVPIWVLNHVGRSWPPMYHRPKNRMSISMHPQAEERAQECLDYFHWMNDEARRKELMGNHTEYVP
;
A
#
# COMPACT_ATOMS: atom_id res chain seq x y z
N MET A 1 60.38 42.73 17.10
CA MET A 1 60.46 41.90 15.88
C MET A 1 59.18 41.08 15.81
N VAL A 2 58.36 41.38 14.79
CA VAL A 2 57.20 40.68 14.21
C VAL A 2 56.45 39.60 15.03
N LEU A 3 55.26 40.01 15.47
CA LEU A 3 53.94 39.34 15.53
C LEU A 3 53.82 37.88 15.99
N SER A 4 53.28 37.72 17.21
CA SER A 4 52.48 36.57 17.66
C SER A 4 51.22 37.13 18.32
N ASN A 5 50.04 36.64 17.93
CA ASN A 5 48.75 37.11 18.43
C ASN A 5 47.98 35.94 19.05
N HIS A 6 48.03 35.82 20.37
CA HIS A 6 47.06 35.12 21.21
C HIS A 6 46.92 35.88 22.53
N GLY A 7 45.68 36.22 22.88
CA GLY A 7 45.35 36.90 24.14
C GLY A 7 43.84 37.03 24.31
N ALA A 8 43.27 36.14 25.12
CA ALA A 8 41.87 36.05 25.48
C ALA A 8 41.48 36.99 26.64
N CYS A 9 40.15 37.16 26.81
CA CYS A 9 39.42 37.43 28.06
C CYS A 9 39.64 38.81 28.74
N ARG A 10 38.64 39.54 29.27
CA ARG A 10 37.38 39.22 29.98
C ARG A 10 36.51 40.49 30.06
N GLY A 11 35.21 40.31 30.37
CA GLY A 11 34.43 41.34 31.06
C GLY A 11 32.96 41.44 30.67
N LEU A 12 32.11 40.59 31.27
CA LEU A 12 30.65 40.77 31.29
C LEU A 12 30.25 42.00 32.14
N THR A 13 29.20 42.72 31.72
CA THR A 13 28.10 43.13 32.61
C THR A 13 26.77 43.19 31.84
N ALA A 14 25.69 42.89 32.57
CA ALA A 14 24.38 42.47 32.08
C ALA A 14 23.40 43.64 31.82
N ALA A 15 22.52 43.50 30.82
CA ALA A 15 21.06 43.64 30.92
C ALA A 15 20.38 43.70 29.53
N ALA A 16 19.19 43.08 29.44
CA ALA A 16 18.12 43.25 28.44
C ALA A 16 18.16 42.45 27.11
N VAL A 17 17.68 41.21 27.21
CA VAL A 17 16.91 40.43 26.21
C VAL A 17 15.47 41.01 26.12
N PRO A 18 14.67 40.93 25.02
CA PRO A 18 14.92 41.03 23.58
C PRO A 18 13.93 42.01 22.87
N LEU A 19 14.41 42.94 22.03
CA LEU A 19 13.54 43.79 21.19
C LEU A 19 13.43 43.28 19.73
N LEU A 20 13.58 41.97 19.50
CA LEU A 20 13.56 41.38 18.16
C LEU A 20 12.45 40.32 17.94
N LEU A 21 11.49 40.23 18.85
CA LEU A 21 10.36 39.29 18.76
C LEU A 21 9.00 39.96 18.49
N LEU A 22 8.95 41.30 18.32
CA LEU A 22 7.69 42.03 18.13
C LEU A 22 7.38 42.51 16.70
N LEU A 23 8.21 42.16 15.70
CA LEU A 23 7.99 42.53 14.29
C LEU A 23 7.54 41.35 13.39
N LEU A 24 7.24 40.18 13.97
CA LEU A 24 6.71 39.00 13.25
C LEU A 24 5.19 38.79 13.43
N LEU A 25 4.46 39.74 14.02
CA LEU A 25 3.03 39.59 14.35
C LEU A 25 2.04 40.29 13.41
N LEU A 26 2.45 40.83 12.25
CA LEU A 26 1.52 41.58 11.37
C LEU A 26 1.64 41.27 9.87
N VAL A 27 1.95 40.03 9.49
CA VAL A 27 1.69 39.54 8.12
C VAL A 27 0.79 38.30 8.22
N PRO A 28 -0.44 38.31 7.68
CA PRO A 28 -1.23 37.10 7.53
C PRO A 28 -0.58 36.29 6.41
N CYS A 29 0.39 35.45 6.76
CA CYS A 29 0.92 34.46 5.84
C CYS A 29 -0.14 33.35 5.74
N VAL A 30 -0.92 33.41 4.67
CA VAL A 30 -1.97 32.45 4.28
C VAL A 30 -1.41 31.02 4.34
N PRO A 31 -1.88 30.15 5.27
CA PRO A 31 -1.52 28.75 5.28
C PRO A 31 -2.76 27.95 4.87
N ALA A 32 -3.18 28.02 3.60
CA ALA A 32 -4.25 27.16 3.07
C ALA A 32 -4.45 27.40 1.58
N ALA A 33 -3.96 26.48 0.76
CA ALA A 33 -4.48 26.06 -0.54
C ALA A 33 -3.36 25.26 -1.21
N TRP A 34 -3.69 24.32 -2.09
CA TRP A 34 -2.74 23.44 -2.80
C TRP A 34 -2.31 22.18 -2.05
N HIS A 35 -3.27 21.46 -1.46
CA HIS A 35 -3.33 19.99 -1.49
C HIS A 35 -4.74 19.44 -1.18
N GLU A 36 -5.79 20.13 -1.65
CA GLU A 36 -7.14 19.57 -1.79
C GLU A 36 -7.31 19.06 -3.22
N CYS A 37 -6.80 17.87 -3.56
CA CYS A 37 -7.11 17.26 -4.85
C CYS A 37 -7.73 15.88 -4.65
N ASN A 38 -9.07 15.90 -4.65
CA ASN A 38 -10.05 14.84 -4.93
C ASN A 38 -10.66 14.02 -3.78
N SER A 39 -10.40 14.31 -2.51
CA SER A 39 -11.22 13.74 -1.42
C SER A 39 -12.13 14.78 -0.77
N GLN A 40 -13.45 14.54 -0.81
CA GLN A 40 -14.42 15.37 -0.11
C GLN A 40 -14.73 14.74 1.25
N GLY A 41 -14.67 15.56 2.29
CA GLY A 41 -15.09 15.17 3.63
C GLY A 41 -16.54 14.72 3.61
N VAL A 42 -16.80 13.56 4.18
CA VAL A 42 -18.16 13.04 4.35
C VAL A 42 -19.00 13.93 5.26
N PHE A 43 -18.35 14.61 6.20
CA PHE A 43 -18.94 15.56 7.12
C PHE A 43 -18.54 16.99 6.74
N PRO A 44 -19.46 17.97 6.81
CA PRO A 44 -19.13 19.36 6.53
C PRO A 44 -18.46 20.05 7.73
N GLY A 45 -17.84 21.20 7.46
CA GLY A 45 -17.32 22.11 8.47
C GLY A 45 -16.08 21.59 9.21
N LEU A 46 -15.79 22.22 10.35
CA LEU A 46 -14.55 22.02 11.12
C LEU A 46 -14.30 20.56 11.50
N TYR A 47 -15.36 19.82 11.86
CA TYR A 47 -15.23 18.41 12.21
C TYR A 47 -14.72 17.58 11.01
N GLY A 48 -15.29 17.79 9.81
CA GLY A 48 -14.89 17.07 8.61
C GLY A 48 -13.44 17.35 8.24
N SER A 49 -13.03 18.62 8.24
CA SER A 49 -11.65 19.02 7.95
C SER A 49 -10.67 18.41 8.95
N ALA A 50 -10.97 18.44 10.25
CA ALA A 50 -10.13 17.84 11.28
C ALA A 50 -10.04 16.31 11.13
N ALA A 51 -11.16 15.66 10.80
CA ALA A 51 -11.18 14.21 10.60
C ALA A 51 -10.32 13.78 9.40
N LEU A 52 -10.40 14.51 8.28
CA LEU A 52 -9.54 14.25 7.12
C LEU A 52 -8.06 14.50 7.42
N ALA A 53 -7.74 15.58 8.14
CA ALA A 53 -6.37 15.87 8.54
C ALA A 53 -5.79 14.76 9.43
N ASN A 54 -6.54 14.30 10.44
CA ASN A 54 -6.13 13.21 11.32
C ASN A 54 -5.98 11.89 10.56
N LEU A 55 -6.92 11.58 9.65
CA LEU A 55 -6.83 10.39 8.81
C LEU A 55 -5.59 10.42 7.91
N THR A 56 -5.28 11.59 7.34
CA THR A 56 -4.09 11.79 6.50
C THR A 56 -2.81 11.61 7.30
N ALA A 57 -2.72 12.23 8.48
CA ALA A 57 -1.60 12.06 9.40
C ALA A 57 -1.44 10.61 9.89
N PHE A 58 -2.54 9.89 10.05
CA PHE A 58 -2.50 8.48 10.40
C PHE A 58 -1.95 7.62 9.25
N ARG A 59 -2.42 7.82 8.01
CA ARG A 59 -1.92 7.09 6.83
C ARG A 59 -0.41 7.24 6.67
N THR A 60 0.12 8.43 6.91
CA THR A 60 1.56 8.72 6.76
C THR A 60 2.40 8.18 7.92
N SER A 61 1.83 8.09 9.14
CA SER A 61 2.59 7.71 10.34
C SER A 61 2.39 6.27 10.81
N LEU A 62 1.34 5.57 10.38
CA LEU A 62 0.95 4.26 10.90
C LEU A 62 2.11 3.25 10.86
N LEU A 63 2.73 3.07 9.70
CA LEU A 63 3.78 2.07 9.54
C LEU A 63 5.03 2.42 10.34
N SER A 64 5.36 3.71 10.47
CA SER A 64 6.43 4.16 11.37
C SER A 64 6.10 3.86 12.83
N LYS A 65 4.87 4.13 13.30
CA LYS A 65 4.45 3.83 14.67
C LYS A 65 4.53 2.33 14.97
N VAL A 66 4.02 1.50 14.05
CA VAL A 66 4.05 0.04 14.19
C VAL A 66 5.51 -0.44 14.20
N HIS A 67 6.34 0.02 13.28
CA HIS A 67 7.74 -0.37 13.24
C HIS A 67 8.48 0.01 14.54
N THR A 68 8.32 1.24 15.02
CA THR A 68 8.96 1.70 16.27
C THR A 68 8.47 0.90 17.48
N SER A 69 7.18 0.60 17.56
CA SER A 69 6.61 -0.16 18.68
C SER A 69 6.92 -1.65 18.62
N PHE A 70 7.25 -2.21 17.46
CA PHE A 70 7.51 -3.65 17.29
C PHE A 70 8.91 -3.92 16.73
N ASN A 71 9.85 -3.02 16.98
CA ASN A 71 11.23 -3.18 16.56
C ASN A 71 11.82 -4.44 17.23
N PRO A 72 12.42 -5.39 16.47
CA PRO A 72 13.06 -6.57 17.03
C PRO A 72 14.20 -6.25 18.01
N ASP A 73 14.81 -5.07 17.92
CA ASP A 73 15.86 -4.62 18.85
C ASP A 73 15.31 -3.97 20.14
N ALA A 74 13.98 -3.81 20.24
CA ALA A 74 13.30 -3.18 21.38
C ALA A 74 12.44 -4.18 22.17
N ASP A 75 12.19 -3.88 23.44
CA ASP A 75 11.26 -4.66 24.26
C ASP A 75 9.85 -4.66 23.62
N PHE A 76 9.33 -5.85 23.33
CA PHE A 76 8.01 -6.00 22.74
C PHE A 76 6.92 -5.43 23.68
N PRO A 77 5.96 -4.64 23.18
CA PRO A 77 4.89 -4.08 24.00
C PRO A 77 4.13 -5.16 24.76
N LYS A 78 3.97 -4.99 26.08
CA LYS A 78 3.26 -5.94 26.93
C LYS A 78 1.79 -5.55 27.08
N GLY A 79 0.94 -6.55 27.37
CA GLY A 79 -0.50 -6.34 27.55
C GLY A 79 -1.12 -5.62 26.35
N PHE A 80 -1.99 -4.66 26.61
CA PHE A 80 -2.68 -3.91 25.57
C PHE A 80 -1.83 -2.84 24.87
N GLY A 81 -0.60 -2.55 25.34
CA GLY A 81 0.30 -1.60 24.67
C GLY A 81 0.61 -1.98 23.21
N ARG A 82 0.40 -3.26 22.86
CA ARG A 82 0.48 -3.81 21.50
C ARG A 82 -0.48 -3.12 20.52
N PHE A 83 -1.56 -2.53 21.00
CA PHE A 83 -2.56 -1.88 20.17
C PHE A 83 -2.35 -0.35 20.06
N ASP A 84 -1.35 0.20 20.75
CA ASP A 84 -1.11 1.65 20.81
C ASP A 84 -0.79 2.28 19.44
N PRO A 85 -0.03 1.63 18.53
CA PRO A 85 0.24 2.17 17.20
C PRO A 85 -1.01 2.46 16.37
N VAL A 86 -2.11 1.76 16.67
CA VAL A 86 -3.40 1.85 15.97
C VAL A 86 -4.50 2.48 16.84
N SER A 87 -4.10 3.28 17.84
CA SER A 87 -5.03 4.00 18.72
C SER A 87 -6.00 4.89 17.94
N PRO A 88 -7.20 5.16 18.51
CA PRO A 88 -8.18 6.06 17.89
C PRO A 88 -7.58 7.41 17.51
N ILE A 89 -7.90 7.86 16.30
CA ILE A 89 -7.42 9.12 15.71
C ILE A 89 -8.55 10.15 15.54
N LEU A 90 -9.80 9.70 15.68
CA LEU A 90 -11.00 10.50 15.52
C LEU A 90 -11.81 10.50 16.81
N ASN A 91 -12.58 11.57 17.00
CA ASN A 91 -13.74 11.56 17.87
C ASN A 91 -15.00 11.35 17.02
N CYS A 92 -16.05 10.85 17.64
CA CYS A 92 -17.37 10.87 17.00
C CYS A 92 -17.85 12.31 16.75
N PRO A 93 -18.71 12.54 15.73
CA PRO A 93 -19.25 13.87 15.46
C PRO A 93 -19.99 14.43 16.69
N PRO A 94 -19.93 15.75 16.98
CA PRO A 94 -20.54 16.32 18.18
C PRO A 94 -22.05 16.03 18.32
N HIS A 95 -22.76 15.89 17.20
CA HIS A 95 -24.20 15.61 17.16
C HIS A 95 -24.54 14.12 17.29
N ARG A 96 -23.53 13.23 17.25
CA ARG A 96 -23.64 11.77 17.38
C ARG A 96 -22.50 11.27 18.29
N PRO A 97 -22.53 11.55 19.59
CA PRO A 97 -21.45 11.17 20.52
C PRO A 97 -21.23 9.65 20.54
N ALA A 98 -20.08 9.20 21.04
CA ALA A 98 -19.84 7.76 21.18
C ALA A 98 -20.81 7.14 22.18
N SER A 99 -21.51 6.08 21.77
CA SER A 99 -22.53 5.37 22.55
C SER A 99 -22.19 3.88 22.68
N PRO A 100 -22.43 3.27 23.84
CA PRO A 100 -22.36 1.82 23.99
C PRO A 100 -23.53 1.11 23.31
N TYR A 101 -23.24 -0.03 22.71
CA TYR A 101 -24.20 -1.09 22.40
C TYR A 101 -23.58 -2.39 22.87
N TYR A 102 -24.00 -2.87 24.04
CA TYR A 102 -23.31 -3.87 24.84
C TYR A 102 -21.85 -3.45 25.12
N ARG A 103 -20.87 -4.26 24.70
CA ARG A 103 -19.44 -3.93 24.81
C ARG A 103 -18.91 -3.06 23.67
N TRP A 104 -19.67 -2.92 22.59
CA TRP A 104 -19.28 -2.23 21.36
C TRP A 104 -19.52 -0.73 21.45
N ARG A 105 -18.71 0.04 20.73
CA ARG A 105 -18.81 1.50 20.66
C ARG A 105 -19.09 1.93 19.23
N PHE A 106 -20.09 2.77 19.05
CA PHE A 106 -20.41 3.42 17.77
C PHE A 106 -20.74 4.89 18.03
N CYS A 107 -20.61 5.73 17.01
CA CYS A 107 -21.21 7.06 17.05
C CYS A 107 -22.74 6.92 17.04
N ASP A 108 -23.40 7.56 18.01
CA ASP A 108 -24.80 7.36 18.41
C ASP A 108 -25.75 7.14 17.23
N MET A 109 -26.38 5.96 17.16
CA MET A 109 -27.38 5.60 16.15
C MET A 109 -28.82 5.87 16.62
N GLY A 110 -29.04 6.16 17.91
CA GLY A 110 -30.38 6.29 18.50
C GLY A 110 -31.18 7.47 17.94
N ARG A 111 -30.50 8.51 17.45
CA ARG A 111 -31.12 9.68 16.81
C ARG A 111 -31.51 9.46 15.34
N LEU A 112 -31.14 8.33 14.75
CA LEU A 112 -31.48 8.04 13.36
C LEU A 112 -32.96 7.60 13.24
N PRO A 113 -33.70 8.11 12.24
CA PRO A 113 -35.12 7.79 12.09
C PRO A 113 -35.35 6.32 11.74
N SER A 114 -34.48 5.74 10.92
CA SER A 114 -34.38 4.31 10.60
C SER A 114 -32.99 4.04 10.05
N CYS A 115 -32.41 2.87 10.31
CA CYS A 115 -31.11 2.50 9.78
C CYS A 115 -30.94 0.97 9.65
N VAL A 116 -29.93 0.53 8.90
CA VAL A 116 -29.58 -0.89 8.73
C VAL A 116 -28.29 -1.17 9.48
N VAL A 117 -28.31 -2.15 10.38
CA VAL A 117 -27.14 -2.61 11.14
C VAL A 117 -26.85 -4.06 10.80
N TYR A 118 -25.60 -4.37 10.48
CA TYR A 118 -25.13 -5.73 10.27
C TYR A 118 -24.31 -6.20 11.48
N SER A 119 -24.49 -7.45 11.86
CA SER A 119 -23.69 -8.13 12.87
C SER A 119 -23.16 -9.44 12.29
N VAL A 120 -21.85 -9.63 12.30
CA VAL A 120 -21.19 -10.84 11.77
C VAL A 120 -20.65 -11.66 12.93
N GLY A 121 -20.98 -12.96 12.93
CA GLY A 121 -20.41 -13.96 13.82
C GLY A 121 -20.74 -13.77 15.30
N PRO A 122 -22.00 -13.74 15.76
CA PRO A 122 -22.30 -13.74 17.19
C PRO A 122 -21.69 -14.99 17.85
N VAL A 123 -20.63 -14.78 18.63
CA VAL A 123 -19.93 -15.87 19.33
C VAL A 123 -20.93 -16.61 20.23
N GLN A 124 -21.03 -17.93 20.06
CA GLN A 124 -21.91 -18.79 20.87
C GLN A 124 -23.39 -18.34 20.89
N GLN A 125 -23.87 -17.67 19.84
CA GLN A 125 -25.23 -17.09 19.79
C GLN A 125 -25.46 -15.99 20.85
N ASP A 126 -24.42 -15.27 21.24
CA ASP A 126 -24.56 -14.06 22.04
C ASP A 126 -25.13 -12.91 21.20
N TYR A 127 -26.42 -12.64 21.41
CA TYR A 127 -27.15 -11.54 20.75
C TYR A 127 -27.18 -10.24 21.59
N ALA A 128 -26.29 -10.05 22.57
CA ALA A 128 -26.34 -8.87 23.45
C ALA A 128 -26.21 -7.55 22.69
N PHE A 129 -25.35 -7.48 21.66
CA PHE A 129 -25.23 -6.30 20.81
C PHE A 129 -26.54 -6.01 20.06
N GLU A 130 -27.13 -7.03 19.44
CA GLU A 130 -28.35 -6.95 18.66
C GLU A 130 -29.52 -6.50 19.53
N LYS A 131 -29.62 -7.03 20.77
CA LYS A 131 -30.63 -6.62 21.76
C LYS A 131 -30.52 -5.13 22.08
N ASP A 132 -29.32 -4.63 22.31
CA ASP A 132 -29.10 -3.22 22.63
C ASP A 132 -29.41 -2.30 21.45
N VAL A 133 -29.02 -2.68 20.22
CA VAL A 133 -29.39 -1.90 19.02
C VAL A 133 -30.91 -1.85 18.87
N ILE A 134 -31.61 -2.96 19.07
CA ILE A 134 -33.07 -3.03 19.02
C ILE A 134 -33.68 -2.16 20.13
N ALA A 135 -33.18 -2.23 21.36
CA ALA A 135 -33.74 -1.50 22.50
C ALA A 135 -33.54 0.02 22.38
N PHE A 136 -32.37 0.47 21.92
CA PHE A 136 -31.97 1.88 22.00
C PHE A 136 -32.05 2.63 20.66
N THR A 137 -32.42 1.96 19.57
CA THR A 137 -32.51 2.58 18.24
C THR A 137 -33.76 2.17 17.48
N LYS A 138 -34.03 2.89 16.38
CA LYS A 138 -35.07 2.53 15.39
C LYS A 138 -34.52 1.67 14.24
N CYS A 139 -33.30 1.18 14.36
CA CYS A 139 -32.65 0.41 13.31
C CYS A 139 -33.20 -1.02 13.26
N GLU A 140 -33.08 -1.61 12.08
CA GLU A 140 -33.19 -3.06 11.93
C GLU A 140 -31.79 -3.67 11.89
N VAL A 141 -31.72 -4.91 12.37
CA VAL A 141 -30.48 -5.65 12.59
C VAL A 141 -30.51 -6.91 11.76
N HIS A 142 -29.42 -7.15 11.03
CA HIS A 142 -29.21 -8.33 10.22
C HIS A 142 -27.98 -9.06 10.73
N THR A 143 -28.20 -10.22 11.34
CA THR A 143 -27.11 -11.08 11.79
C THR A 143 -26.73 -12.04 10.68
N LEU A 144 -25.46 -12.06 10.32
CA LEU A 144 -24.86 -12.91 9.31
C LEU A 144 -23.96 -13.91 10.03
N ASP A 145 -24.40 -15.17 10.10
CA ASP A 145 -23.66 -16.23 10.77
C ASP A 145 -23.78 -17.52 9.97
N CYS A 146 -22.66 -18.01 9.46
CA CYS A 146 -22.62 -19.21 8.66
C CYS A 146 -22.66 -20.51 9.47
N THR A 147 -22.39 -20.44 10.77
CA THR A 147 -22.16 -21.62 11.62
C THR A 147 -23.47 -22.18 12.19
N THR A 148 -24.51 -21.37 12.26
CA THR A 148 -25.80 -21.75 12.86
C THR A 148 -26.97 -21.18 12.06
N GLU A 149 -28.06 -21.95 12.01
CA GLU A 149 -29.36 -21.47 11.48
C GLU A 149 -29.89 -20.27 12.28
N GLY A 150 -29.50 -20.15 13.56
CA GLY A 150 -29.89 -19.07 14.47
C GLY A 150 -31.40 -18.87 14.61
N LYS A 151 -31.80 -17.85 15.40
CA LYS A 151 -33.20 -17.41 15.48
C LYS A 151 -33.26 -15.90 15.66
N SER A 152 -34.14 -15.26 14.90
CA SER A 152 -34.46 -13.85 15.10
C SER A 152 -35.00 -13.58 16.50
N ILE A 153 -34.24 -12.83 17.30
CA ILE A 153 -34.67 -12.36 18.63
C ILE A 153 -35.77 -11.29 18.63
N ASP A 154 -36.08 -10.65 17.49
CA ASP A 154 -37.21 -9.73 17.33
C ASP A 154 -37.89 -9.98 15.97
N LYS A 155 -39.22 -10.14 15.96
CA LYS A 155 -39.98 -10.53 14.77
C LYS A 155 -40.03 -9.45 13.68
N LYS A 156 -39.81 -8.18 14.02
CA LYS A 156 -39.97 -7.05 13.09
C LYS A 156 -38.64 -6.47 12.67
N ARG A 157 -37.68 -6.37 13.60
CA ARG A 157 -36.45 -5.60 13.42
C ARG A 157 -35.17 -6.42 13.51
N HIS A 158 -35.25 -7.74 13.68
CA HIS A 158 -34.07 -8.59 13.64
C HIS A 158 -34.25 -9.77 12.69
N LYS A 159 -33.29 -9.96 11.79
CA LYS A 159 -33.25 -11.08 10.86
C LYS A 159 -31.92 -11.79 10.98
N HIS A 160 -31.95 -13.06 11.37
CA HIS A 160 -30.78 -13.94 11.31
C HIS A 160 -30.69 -14.57 9.92
N HIS A 161 -29.50 -14.55 9.33
CA HIS A 161 -29.22 -15.13 8.02
C HIS A 161 -28.06 -16.12 8.15
N LYS A 162 -28.29 -17.34 7.69
CA LYS A 162 -27.23 -18.32 7.51
C LYS A 162 -26.43 -18.03 6.24
N LEU A 163 -25.52 -17.05 6.32
CA LEU A 163 -24.73 -16.57 5.19
C LEU A 163 -23.26 -16.44 5.56
N CYS A 164 -22.39 -16.99 4.72
CA CYS A 164 -20.94 -16.80 4.82
C CYS A 164 -20.52 -15.59 3.96
N ILE A 165 -19.74 -14.68 4.52
CA ILE A 165 -19.12 -13.58 3.75
C ILE A 165 -17.79 -14.06 3.18
N GLY A 166 -17.58 -13.94 1.87
CA GLY A 166 -16.31 -14.24 1.21
C GLY A 166 -16.45 -14.58 -0.27
N GLU A 167 -15.32 -14.86 -0.92
CA GLU A 167 -15.23 -15.27 -2.32
C GLU A 167 -14.59 -16.67 -2.41
N GLY A 168 -14.92 -17.45 -3.45
CA GLY A 168 -14.21 -18.68 -3.80
C GLY A 168 -14.61 -19.97 -3.06
N LYS A 169 -15.73 -19.97 -2.32
CA LYS A 169 -16.29 -21.19 -1.71
C LYS A 169 -17.78 -21.36 -2.08
N PRO A 170 -18.29 -22.61 -2.23
CA PRO A 170 -19.64 -22.89 -2.73
C PRO A 170 -20.80 -22.22 -1.96
N ASP A 171 -20.60 -21.84 -0.70
CA ASP A 171 -21.63 -21.24 0.17
C ASP A 171 -21.28 -19.82 0.66
N HIS A 172 -20.25 -19.20 0.07
CA HIS A 172 -19.85 -17.83 0.40
C HIS A 172 -20.38 -16.85 -0.63
N LYS A 173 -20.84 -15.71 -0.14
CA LYS A 173 -21.27 -14.59 -0.97
C LYS A 173 -20.40 -13.38 -0.69
N SER A 174 -20.13 -12.63 -1.75
CA SER A 174 -19.43 -11.36 -1.61
C SER A 174 -20.28 -10.37 -0.82
N TRP A 175 -19.62 -9.37 -0.24
CA TRP A 175 -20.29 -8.30 0.48
C TRP A 175 -21.35 -7.59 -0.40
N GLN A 176 -21.00 -7.26 -1.65
CA GLN A 176 -21.92 -6.59 -2.57
C GLN A 176 -23.15 -7.44 -2.90
N GLU A 177 -22.98 -8.75 -3.10
CA GLU A 177 -24.10 -9.66 -3.36
C GLU A 177 -25.07 -9.72 -2.18
N ILE A 178 -24.54 -9.83 -0.94
CA ILE A 178 -25.38 -9.85 0.26
C ILE A 178 -26.17 -8.55 0.40
N VAL A 179 -25.50 -7.41 0.26
CA VAL A 179 -26.14 -6.09 0.35
C VAL A 179 -27.21 -5.89 -0.73
N LYS A 180 -26.96 -6.38 -1.96
CA LYS A 180 -27.94 -6.33 -3.05
C LYS A 180 -29.11 -7.28 -2.81
N GLN A 181 -28.84 -8.54 -2.44
CA GLN A 181 -29.84 -9.57 -2.17
C GLN A 181 -30.79 -9.15 -1.04
N LEU A 182 -30.27 -8.52 0.01
CA LEU A 182 -31.07 -8.03 1.12
C LEU A 182 -31.76 -6.68 0.82
N GLY A 183 -31.53 -6.08 -0.34
CA GLY A 183 -32.19 -4.84 -0.76
C GLY A 183 -31.66 -3.58 -0.05
N HIS A 184 -30.46 -3.64 0.54
CA HIS A 184 -29.89 -2.54 1.33
C HIS A 184 -29.00 -1.60 0.52
N HIS A 185 -28.76 -1.89 -0.75
CA HIS A 185 -27.92 -1.09 -1.63
C HIS A 185 -28.42 0.35 -1.86
N THR A 186 -29.73 0.58 -1.77
CA THR A 186 -30.33 1.92 -1.85
C THR A 186 -30.46 2.62 -0.50
N ARG A 187 -30.46 1.85 0.59
CA ARG A 187 -30.66 2.37 1.96
C ARG A 187 -29.34 2.69 2.66
N GLY A 188 -28.26 2.05 2.23
CA GLY A 188 -26.97 2.11 2.90
C GLY A 188 -26.94 1.27 4.17
N ILE A 189 -25.74 1.02 4.67
CA ILE A 189 -25.49 0.28 5.91
C ILE A 189 -24.91 1.25 6.91
N GLU A 190 -25.57 1.42 8.05
CA GLU A 190 -25.15 2.39 9.06
C GLU A 190 -24.00 1.85 9.89
N ALA A 191 -24.10 0.60 10.35
CA ALA A 191 -23.09 -0.02 11.18
C ALA A 191 -22.86 -1.47 10.79
N LEU A 192 -21.61 -1.90 10.85
CA LEU A 192 -21.18 -3.28 10.75
C LEU A 192 -20.39 -3.65 12.00
N LYS A 193 -20.88 -4.64 12.76
CA LYS A 193 -20.14 -5.27 13.86
C LYS A 193 -19.55 -6.60 13.40
N ILE A 194 -18.28 -6.85 13.69
CA ILE A 194 -17.57 -8.08 13.36
C ILE A 194 -16.99 -8.65 14.66
N ASP A 195 -17.62 -9.69 15.20
CA ASP A 195 -17.04 -10.47 16.30
C ASP A 195 -16.04 -11.47 15.70
N MET A 196 -14.73 -11.22 15.82
CA MET A 196 -13.73 -12.11 15.21
C MET A 196 -13.12 -13.06 16.23
N GLU A 197 -13.64 -14.27 16.32
CA GLU A 197 -12.96 -15.39 17.00
C GLU A 197 -12.37 -16.43 16.00
N GLY A 198 -12.47 -16.16 14.68
CA GLY A 198 -12.10 -17.13 13.64
C GLY A 198 -11.83 -16.52 12.24
N PRO A 199 -12.23 -17.19 11.13
CA PRO A 199 -11.89 -16.81 9.74
C PRO A 199 -12.61 -15.54 9.23
N ASP A 200 -13.38 -14.85 10.07
CA ASP A 200 -14.20 -13.69 9.73
C ASP A 200 -13.39 -12.44 9.31
N ALA A 201 -12.05 -12.50 9.41
CA ALA A 201 -11.16 -11.51 8.81
C ALA A 201 -11.38 -11.35 7.29
N ALA A 202 -11.93 -12.36 6.62
CA ALA A 202 -12.31 -12.28 5.21
C ALA A 202 -13.26 -11.11 4.91
N VAL A 203 -14.06 -10.66 5.90
CA VAL A 203 -14.95 -9.50 5.75
C VAL A 203 -14.17 -8.23 5.39
N PHE A 204 -12.99 -7.99 5.98
CA PHE A 204 -12.19 -6.80 5.65
C PHE A 204 -11.73 -6.80 4.19
N ALA A 205 -11.35 -7.97 3.67
CA ALA A 205 -10.96 -8.12 2.28
C ALA A 205 -12.12 -7.90 1.29
N GLN A 206 -13.38 -8.02 1.76
CA GLN A 206 -14.57 -7.76 0.96
C GLN A 206 -14.94 -6.26 0.88
N LEU A 207 -14.51 -5.46 1.86
CA LEU A 207 -14.66 -4.01 1.82
C LEU A 207 -13.59 -3.43 0.89
N LYS A 208 -13.99 -2.86 -0.25
CA LYS A 208 -13.09 -2.34 -1.30
C LYS A 208 -13.59 -0.98 -1.79
N HIS A 209 -12.74 -0.18 -2.44
CA HIS A 209 -13.22 0.98 -3.19
C HIS A 209 -14.29 0.54 -4.22
N ASN A 210 -15.28 1.39 -4.46
CA ASN A 210 -16.45 1.11 -5.32
C ASN A 210 -17.40 0.01 -4.81
N THR A 211 -17.27 -0.39 -3.54
CA THR A 211 -18.28 -1.20 -2.85
C THR A 211 -19.15 -0.33 -1.94
N LEU A 212 -20.31 -0.85 -1.53
CA LEU A 212 -21.19 -0.16 -0.58
C LEU A 212 -20.63 -0.32 0.83
N LEU A 213 -19.81 0.63 1.24
CA LEU A 213 -19.15 0.62 2.54
C LEU A 213 -20.11 0.98 3.68
N PRO A 214 -20.04 0.31 4.84
CA PRO A 214 -20.82 0.68 6.01
C PRO A 214 -20.37 2.04 6.56
N ARG A 215 -21.29 2.88 7.04
CA ARG A 215 -20.94 4.21 7.56
C ARG A 215 -20.01 4.12 8.79
N GLN A 216 -20.24 3.12 9.62
CA GLN A 216 -19.45 2.79 10.79
C GLN A 216 -19.10 1.31 10.79
N LEU A 217 -17.95 0.97 11.36
CA LEU A 217 -17.50 -0.40 11.51
C LEU A 217 -17.00 -0.59 12.93
N ALA A 218 -17.26 -1.74 13.54
CA ALA A 218 -16.58 -2.16 14.75
C ALA A 218 -16.15 -3.62 14.65
N ALA A 219 -14.97 -3.93 15.18
CA ALA A 219 -14.41 -5.26 15.12
C ALA A 219 -13.55 -5.57 16.35
N GLU A 220 -13.66 -6.80 16.83
CA GLU A 220 -12.75 -7.35 17.84
C GLU A 220 -11.49 -7.84 17.15
N LEU A 221 -10.31 -7.37 17.55
CA LEU A 221 -9.03 -7.69 16.91
C LEU A 221 -8.11 -8.38 17.90
N HIS A 222 -7.64 -9.58 17.54
CA HIS A 222 -6.70 -10.37 18.33
C HIS A 222 -5.28 -10.21 17.80
N ILE A 223 -4.30 -10.13 18.70
CA ILE A 223 -2.87 -10.13 18.34
C ILE A 223 -2.17 -11.31 19.03
N ARG A 224 -1.28 -12.02 18.33
CA ARG A 224 -0.51 -13.12 18.94
C ARG A 224 0.55 -12.54 19.88
N PRO A 225 0.54 -12.85 21.19
CA PRO A 225 1.65 -12.49 22.05
C PRO A 225 2.85 -13.43 21.77
N PRO A 226 4.10 -12.92 21.72
CA PRO A 226 5.29 -13.75 21.81
C PRO A 226 5.47 -14.25 23.27
N PRO A 227 5.90 -15.51 23.49
CA PRO A 227 6.15 -16.54 22.48
C PRO A 227 4.84 -17.20 21.96
N PRO A 228 4.84 -17.73 20.71
CA PRO A 228 3.64 -18.24 20.01
C PRO A 228 2.86 -19.33 20.74
N GLU A 229 3.47 -19.99 21.72
CA GLU A 229 3.01 -21.21 22.39
C GLU A 229 2.05 -20.92 23.56
N ALA A 230 1.86 -19.65 23.96
CA ALA A 230 1.14 -19.31 25.19
C ALA A 230 -0.36 -19.02 25.02
N THR A 231 -0.92 -18.98 23.80
CA THR A 231 -2.33 -18.64 23.58
C THR A 231 -3.17 -19.82 23.12
N ALA A 232 -4.32 -20.03 23.76
CA ALA A 232 -5.35 -20.99 23.35
C ALA A 232 -6.13 -20.57 22.07
N LEU A 233 -5.65 -19.57 21.33
CA LEU A 233 -6.30 -19.10 20.10
C LEU A 233 -5.87 -19.95 18.89
N PRO A 234 -6.80 -20.29 17.97
CA PRO A 234 -6.45 -20.90 16.70
C PRO A 234 -5.44 -20.04 15.93
N PRO A 235 -4.46 -20.63 15.22
CA PRO A 235 -3.45 -19.88 14.47
C PRO A 235 -4.02 -18.85 13.47
N GLU A 236 -5.20 -19.14 12.92
CA GLU A 236 -5.96 -18.28 12.02
C GLU A 236 -6.67 -17.09 12.71
N ALA A 237 -6.84 -17.11 14.04
CA ALA A 237 -7.54 -16.08 14.81
C ALA A 237 -6.60 -14.97 15.33
N ALA A 238 -5.33 -15.27 15.56
CA ALA A 238 -4.37 -14.30 16.09
C ALA A 238 -3.59 -13.60 14.96
N ARG A 239 -3.54 -12.27 14.96
CA ARG A 239 -2.85 -11.48 13.93
C ARG A 239 -1.44 -11.09 14.39
N SER A 240 -0.50 -10.93 13.45
CA SER A 240 0.78 -10.29 13.72
C SER A 240 0.62 -8.76 13.80
N PRO A 241 1.56 -8.03 14.42
CA PRO A 241 1.58 -6.56 14.35
C PRO A 241 1.47 -6.00 12.93
N ALA A 242 2.11 -6.64 11.95
CA ALA A 242 2.02 -6.26 10.55
C ALA A 242 0.61 -6.45 9.98
N GLN A 243 -0.03 -7.59 10.29
CA GLN A 243 -1.43 -7.84 9.89
C GLN A 243 -2.42 -6.87 10.54
N LEU A 244 -2.19 -6.48 11.80
CA LEU A 244 -2.99 -5.45 12.45
C LEU A 244 -2.82 -4.10 11.74
N ALA A 245 -1.58 -3.69 11.47
CA ALA A 245 -1.28 -2.46 10.73
C ALA A 245 -1.96 -2.45 9.36
N LEU A 246 -2.01 -3.60 8.68
CA LEU A 246 -2.66 -3.76 7.39
C LEU A 246 -4.15 -3.54 7.42
N ILE A 247 -4.86 -4.08 8.40
CA ILE A 247 -6.30 -3.86 8.56
C ILE A 247 -6.56 -2.37 8.74
N PHE A 248 -5.79 -1.69 9.59
CA PHE A 248 -5.93 -0.26 9.81
C PHE A 248 -5.51 0.57 8.59
N ALA A 249 -4.46 0.19 7.87
CA ALA A 249 -4.03 0.87 6.65
C ALA A 249 -5.08 0.73 5.55
N HIS A 250 -5.68 -0.46 5.41
CA HIS A 250 -6.76 -0.75 4.46
C HIS A 250 -8.01 0.08 4.78
N LEU A 251 -8.50 0.01 6.02
CA LEU A 251 -9.63 0.83 6.47
C LEU A 251 -9.34 2.33 6.29
N ALA A 252 -8.12 2.75 6.64
CA ALA A 252 -7.70 4.13 6.41
C ALA A 252 -7.72 4.46 4.92
N ALA A 253 -7.24 3.62 4.01
CA ALA A 253 -7.29 3.83 2.56
C ALA A 253 -8.72 3.87 2.01
N LEU A 254 -9.65 3.15 2.65
CA LEU A 254 -11.09 3.22 2.36
C LEU A 254 -11.78 4.45 2.94
N GLY A 255 -11.07 5.30 3.70
CA GLY A 255 -11.64 6.54 4.26
C GLY A 255 -12.12 6.43 5.70
N TYR A 256 -11.79 5.35 6.40
CA TYR A 256 -12.15 5.15 7.81
C TYR A 256 -11.06 5.63 8.77
N GLY A 257 -11.46 6.37 9.81
CA GLY A 257 -10.60 6.63 10.96
C GLY A 257 -11.13 5.96 12.22
N ALA A 258 -10.24 5.44 13.04
CA ALA A 258 -10.60 4.79 14.30
C ALA A 258 -11.15 5.83 15.30
N THR A 259 -12.33 5.59 15.85
CA THR A 259 -13.03 6.48 16.80
C THR A 259 -12.95 5.99 18.25
N SER A 260 -12.76 4.70 18.45
CA SER A 260 -12.67 4.13 19.80
C SER A 260 -11.91 2.82 19.82
N ARG A 261 -11.35 2.53 20.99
CA ARG A 261 -10.71 1.27 21.35
C ARG A 261 -11.21 0.89 22.76
N VAL A 262 -11.60 -0.36 22.94
CA VAL A 262 -12.02 -0.93 24.22
C VAL A 262 -11.21 -2.21 24.42
N ASP A 263 -10.35 -2.22 25.42
CA ASP A 263 -9.47 -3.34 25.72
C ASP A 263 -10.23 -4.41 26.51
N ASN A 264 -10.17 -5.66 26.03
CA ASN A 264 -10.93 -6.75 26.63
C ASN A 264 -10.23 -7.31 27.86
N GLY A 265 -10.76 -7.02 29.04
CA GLY A 265 -10.26 -7.55 30.31
C GLY A 265 -10.55 -9.05 30.55
N GLY A 266 -11.38 -9.67 29.70
CA GLY A 266 -11.66 -11.12 29.75
C GLY A 266 -10.61 -11.89 28.95
N GLY A 267 -9.91 -12.84 29.58
CA GLY A 267 -8.87 -13.64 28.94
C GLY A 267 -7.45 -13.21 29.32
N GLN A 268 -6.46 -13.56 28.48
CA GLN A 268 -5.07 -13.12 28.71
C GLN A 268 -4.94 -11.60 28.44
N PRO A 269 -4.37 -10.81 29.35
CA PRO A 269 -4.19 -9.37 29.14
C PRO A 269 -3.43 -9.07 27.84
N GLY A 270 -4.00 -8.21 26.98
CA GLY A 270 -3.41 -7.88 25.68
C GLY A 270 -3.72 -8.85 24.55
N CYS A 271 -4.62 -9.83 24.75
CA CYS A 271 -5.02 -10.78 23.72
C CYS A 271 -5.84 -10.13 22.61
N CYS A 272 -6.85 -9.34 22.97
CA CYS A 272 -7.73 -8.68 22.02
C CYS A 272 -8.21 -7.30 22.51
N SER A 273 -8.56 -6.46 21.53
CA SER A 273 -9.19 -5.17 21.75
C SER A 273 -10.28 -4.96 20.71
N GLN A 274 -11.39 -4.36 21.13
CA GLN A 274 -12.46 -3.96 20.23
C GLN A 274 -12.19 -2.55 19.71
N PHE A 275 -12.32 -2.37 18.41
CA PHE A 275 -12.17 -1.07 17.78
C PHE A 275 -13.43 -0.68 17.05
N ALA A 276 -13.64 0.63 16.93
CA ALA A 276 -14.63 1.18 16.03
C ALA A 276 -14.03 2.24 15.13
N TRP A 277 -14.61 2.38 13.95
CA TRP A 277 -14.20 3.30 12.92
C TRP A 277 -15.40 4.01 12.30
N LEU A 278 -15.14 5.22 11.83
CA LEU A 278 -16.10 6.05 11.11
C LEU A 278 -15.55 6.38 9.73
N HIS A 279 -16.39 6.20 8.71
CA HIS A 279 -16.07 6.60 7.34
C HIS A 279 -16.20 8.12 7.18
N VAL A 280 -15.08 8.81 6.97
CA VAL A 280 -14.98 10.28 6.95
C VAL A 280 -14.57 10.87 5.61
N GLU A 281 -14.20 10.04 4.64
CA GLU A 281 -13.73 10.49 3.32
C GLU A 281 -14.58 9.90 2.20
N LYS A 282 -14.99 10.72 1.21
CA LYS A 282 -15.56 10.21 -0.05
C LYS A 282 -14.44 10.07 -1.07
N VAL A 283 -14.10 8.83 -1.42
CA VAL A 283 -13.26 8.54 -2.59
C VAL A 283 -14.20 8.42 -3.78
N TRP A 284 -14.21 9.43 -4.65
CA TRP A 284 -14.86 9.29 -5.95
C TRP A 284 -14.08 8.24 -6.75
N ALA A 285 -14.79 7.30 -7.41
CA ALA A 285 -14.21 6.62 -8.55
C ALA A 285 -13.70 7.72 -9.51
N TYR A 286 -12.47 7.61 -10.01
CA TYR A 286 -11.89 8.53 -10.98
C TYR A 286 -12.91 8.79 -12.11
N GLY A 287 -13.64 9.89 -12.01
CA GLY A 287 -14.32 10.56 -13.10
C GLY A 287 -13.51 11.81 -13.41
N PRO A 288 -13.36 12.21 -14.68
CA PRO A 288 -12.55 13.35 -15.03
C PRO A 288 -13.07 14.56 -14.25
N ALA A 289 -12.17 15.20 -13.50
CA ALA A 289 -12.44 16.47 -12.87
C ALA A 289 -12.88 17.44 -13.97
N ARG A 290 -14.19 17.64 -14.13
CA ARG A 290 -14.71 18.75 -14.92
C ARG A 290 -14.30 20.02 -14.20
N ALA A 291 -13.20 20.61 -14.64
CA ALA A 291 -12.89 22.00 -14.40
C ALA A 291 -13.98 22.85 -15.08
N ALA A 292 -15.10 23.05 -14.37
CA ALA A 292 -16.15 23.97 -14.77
C ALA A 292 -16.14 25.17 -13.81
N HIS A 293 -15.13 26.03 -13.94
CA HIS A 293 -15.29 27.43 -13.56
C HIS A 293 -15.95 28.17 -14.73
N SER A 294 -17.27 27.97 -14.90
CA SER A 294 -18.07 28.87 -15.72
C SER A 294 -18.44 30.10 -14.89
N ARG A 295 -17.91 31.26 -15.27
CA ARG A 295 -18.37 32.58 -14.82
C ARG A 295 -19.87 32.76 -15.13
N PRO A 296 -20.66 33.43 -14.28
CA PRO A 296 -22.05 33.74 -14.60
C PRO A 296 -22.10 35.00 -15.49
N GLY A 297 -22.67 34.87 -16.68
CA GLY A 297 -22.84 35.98 -17.63
C GLY A 297 -24.04 35.79 -18.56
N SER A 298 -25.19 36.28 -18.08
CA SER A 298 -26.31 36.89 -18.82
C SER A 298 -26.96 36.19 -20.04
N LYS A 299 -28.24 35.82 -19.81
CA LYS A 299 -29.47 36.14 -20.58
C LYS A 299 -29.76 35.49 -21.95
N GLN A 300 -31.03 35.02 -21.99
CA GLN A 300 -32.07 35.12 -23.03
C GLN A 300 -32.41 33.89 -23.92
N SER A 301 -33.48 33.21 -23.48
CA SER A 301 -34.79 32.99 -24.15
C SER A 301 -34.94 32.24 -25.48
N SER A 302 -36.06 31.50 -25.51
CA SER A 302 -36.78 30.83 -26.61
C SER A 302 -36.14 29.51 -27.06
N GLY A 303 -36.83 28.38 -27.18
CA GLY A 303 -38.24 28.10 -27.40
C GLY A 303 -38.30 27.15 -28.59
N GLY A 304 -38.59 25.87 -28.39
CA GLY A 304 -38.67 24.89 -29.47
C GLY A 304 -38.70 23.44 -29.00
N SER A 305 -39.89 22.84 -29.06
CA SER A 305 -40.12 21.41 -28.95
C SER A 305 -39.68 20.71 -30.24
N ALA A 306 -38.86 19.66 -30.16
CA ALA A 306 -38.84 18.60 -31.17
C ALA A 306 -38.10 17.35 -30.68
N ALA A 307 -38.80 16.22 -30.83
CA ALA A 307 -38.29 14.88 -31.13
C ALA A 307 -37.31 14.22 -30.15
N LEU A 308 -37.87 13.25 -29.42
CA LEU A 308 -37.20 12.05 -28.93
C LEU A 308 -36.45 11.38 -30.10
N VAL A 309 -35.13 11.49 -30.10
CA VAL A 309 -34.25 10.53 -30.76
C VAL A 309 -33.70 9.66 -29.63
N ALA A 310 -34.01 8.37 -29.70
CA ALA A 310 -33.37 7.37 -28.86
C ALA A 310 -31.88 7.35 -29.24
N GLU A 311 -31.05 7.97 -28.41
CA GLU A 311 -29.61 7.71 -28.42
C GLU A 311 -29.41 6.29 -27.91
N GLU A 312 -29.06 5.40 -28.83
CA GLU A 312 -28.43 4.13 -28.53
C GLU A 312 -27.24 4.43 -27.61
N GLY A 313 -27.25 3.81 -26.43
CA GLY A 313 -26.27 4.11 -25.39
C GLY A 313 -24.84 3.89 -25.89
N GLU A 314 -24.07 4.97 -25.93
CA GLU A 314 -22.62 4.88 -25.90
C GLU A 314 -22.24 4.07 -24.66
N GLN A 315 -21.77 2.84 -24.88
CA GLN A 315 -21.04 2.11 -23.87
C GLN A 315 -19.81 2.95 -23.55
N GLU A 316 -19.77 3.57 -22.37
CA GLU A 316 -18.54 4.13 -21.81
C GLU A 316 -17.50 2.99 -21.73
N GLU A 317 -16.66 2.85 -22.76
CA GLU A 317 -15.50 1.99 -22.69
C GLU A 317 -14.60 2.54 -21.57
N GLY A 318 -14.43 1.73 -20.52
CA GLY A 318 -13.54 2.07 -19.41
C GLY A 318 -12.11 2.33 -19.89
N PRO A 319 -11.23 2.86 -19.02
CA PRO A 319 -9.86 3.18 -19.40
C PRO A 319 -9.17 1.95 -20.02
N PRO A 320 -8.35 2.14 -21.07
CA PRO A 320 -7.69 1.05 -21.78
C PRO A 320 -6.86 0.21 -20.80
N ARG A 321 -6.95 -1.11 -20.92
CA ARG A 321 -6.26 -2.07 -20.05
C ARG A 321 -5.34 -2.98 -20.83
N ALA A 322 -4.26 -3.41 -20.20
CA ALA A 322 -3.39 -4.42 -20.76
C ALA A 322 -4.10 -5.78 -20.78
N LYS A 323 -3.84 -6.56 -21.83
CA LYS A 323 -4.32 -7.94 -21.98
C LYS A 323 -3.86 -8.82 -20.80
N ARG A 324 -2.63 -8.60 -20.33
CA ARG A 324 -2.01 -9.28 -19.20
C ARG A 324 -1.13 -8.32 -18.44
N LEU A 325 -1.40 -8.14 -17.14
CA LEU A 325 -0.63 -7.32 -16.22
C LEU A 325 -0.31 -8.11 -14.96
N VAL A 326 0.98 -8.19 -14.63
CA VAL A 326 1.47 -8.81 -13.41
C VAL A 326 2.29 -7.84 -12.58
N VAL A 327 2.22 -8.01 -11.27
CA VAL A 327 3.14 -7.37 -10.32
C VAL A 327 4.09 -8.43 -9.80
N SER A 328 5.35 -8.07 -9.61
CA SER A 328 6.40 -8.98 -9.19
C SER A 328 7.26 -8.33 -8.12
N MET A 329 7.53 -9.07 -7.06
CA MET A 329 8.36 -8.65 -5.95
C MET A 329 9.22 -9.81 -5.45
N ALA A 330 10.31 -9.50 -4.78
CA ALA A 330 11.16 -10.51 -4.17
C ALA A 330 11.55 -10.18 -2.73
N SER A 331 11.76 -11.23 -1.95
CA SER A 331 12.30 -11.16 -0.60
C SER A 331 13.05 -12.46 -0.27
N PHE A 332 13.37 -12.63 0.99
CA PHE A 332 14.02 -13.81 1.55
C PHE A 332 13.64 -13.95 3.05
N PRO A 333 13.85 -15.12 3.68
CA PRO A 333 13.58 -15.30 5.12
C PRO A 333 14.23 -14.22 5.99
N GLY A 334 13.52 -13.72 7.00
CA GLY A 334 13.90 -12.54 7.78
C GLY A 334 13.43 -11.19 7.21
N ARG A 335 12.99 -11.15 5.94
CA ARG A 335 12.30 -9.99 5.34
C ARG A 335 10.90 -10.34 4.82
N ALA A 336 10.71 -11.56 4.33
CA ALA A 336 9.49 -12.00 3.67
C ALA A 336 8.26 -12.00 4.60
N GLU A 337 8.47 -12.24 5.90
CA GLU A 337 7.49 -12.17 6.99
C GLU A 337 6.83 -10.78 7.09
N PHE A 338 7.56 -9.77 6.64
CA PHE A 338 7.14 -8.37 6.65
C PHE A 338 6.72 -7.87 5.26
N GLY A 339 6.59 -8.76 4.27
CA GLY A 339 6.16 -8.41 2.90
C GLY A 339 4.66 -8.11 2.79
N ALA A 340 3.87 -8.44 3.81
CA ALA A 340 2.42 -8.29 3.80
C ALA A 340 1.96 -6.82 3.54
N PRO A 341 2.48 -5.78 4.23
CA PRO A 341 2.28 -4.36 3.89
C PRO A 341 2.31 -4.04 2.40
N THR A 342 3.36 -4.50 1.74
CA THR A 342 3.60 -4.29 0.31
C THR A 342 2.53 -4.98 -0.53
N VAL A 343 2.31 -6.29 -0.33
CA VAL A 343 1.30 -7.06 -1.08
C VAL A 343 -0.09 -6.45 -0.95
N TYR A 344 -0.51 -6.10 0.27
CA TYR A 344 -1.81 -5.47 0.49
C TYR A 344 -1.93 -4.11 -0.19
N SER A 345 -0.89 -3.27 -0.18
CA SER A 345 -0.92 -1.96 -0.83
C SER A 345 -1.23 -2.07 -2.33
N ILE A 346 -0.73 -3.13 -2.97
CA ILE A 346 -1.01 -3.45 -4.37
C ILE A 346 -2.41 -4.06 -4.53
N MET A 347 -2.75 -5.06 -3.71
CA MET A 347 -4.02 -5.79 -3.83
C MET A 347 -5.26 -4.94 -3.51
N HIS A 348 -5.09 -3.84 -2.79
CA HIS A 348 -6.11 -2.83 -2.51
C HIS A 348 -5.94 -1.56 -3.34
N GLY A 349 -5.06 -1.59 -4.35
CA GLY A 349 -4.96 -0.54 -5.33
C GLY A 349 -6.20 -0.46 -6.22
N THR A 350 -6.34 0.69 -6.89
CA THR A 350 -7.39 0.99 -7.87
C THR A 350 -7.34 0.08 -9.09
N ARG A 351 -6.16 -0.43 -9.45
CA ARG A 351 -5.94 -1.47 -10.45
C ARG A 351 -5.29 -2.68 -9.79
N LYS A 352 -6.05 -3.79 -9.73
CA LYS A 352 -5.53 -5.09 -9.31
C LYS A 352 -4.77 -5.76 -10.45
N PRO A 353 -3.61 -6.37 -10.21
CA PRO A 353 -2.94 -7.17 -11.23
C PRO A 353 -3.69 -8.50 -11.45
N ASP A 354 -3.51 -9.13 -12.61
CA ASP A 354 -4.09 -10.48 -12.83
C ASP A 354 -3.22 -11.59 -12.22
N ALA A 355 -1.96 -11.28 -11.87
CA ALA A 355 -1.20 -12.06 -10.90
C ALA A 355 -0.21 -11.18 -10.12
N LEU A 356 0.06 -11.52 -8.86
CA LEU A 356 1.14 -10.97 -8.07
C LEU A 356 2.10 -12.10 -7.70
N TYR A 357 3.31 -12.06 -8.25
CA TYR A 357 4.38 -13.01 -7.92
C TYR A 357 5.22 -12.47 -6.77
N PHE A 358 5.21 -13.19 -5.65
CA PHE A 358 6.07 -12.93 -4.51
C PHE A 358 7.13 -14.03 -4.43
N TRP A 359 8.32 -13.72 -4.97
CA TRP A 359 9.45 -14.63 -4.98
C TRP A 359 10.22 -14.58 -3.67
N VAL A 360 10.37 -15.74 -3.02
CA VAL A 360 11.12 -15.86 -1.77
C VAL A 360 12.37 -16.68 -2.04
N THR A 361 13.53 -16.02 -1.99
CA THR A 361 14.82 -16.71 -2.12
C THR A 361 15.10 -17.43 -0.81
N VAL A 362 15.00 -18.75 -0.82
CA VAL A 362 15.51 -19.62 0.25
C VAL A 362 16.99 -19.89 -0.01
N ASN A 363 17.77 -20.16 1.04
CA ASN A 363 19.22 -20.38 0.98
C ASN A 363 19.95 -19.22 0.28
N VAL A 364 19.90 -18.05 0.92
CA VAL A 364 20.51 -16.83 0.38
C VAL A 364 22.03 -17.00 0.33
N SER A 365 22.65 -16.75 -0.83
CA SER A 365 24.09 -16.93 -1.03
C SER A 365 24.84 -15.61 -1.27
N ARG A 366 24.11 -14.48 -1.38
CA ARG A 366 24.69 -13.15 -1.63
C ARG A 366 25.38 -12.50 -0.42
N PHE A 367 25.08 -12.97 0.80
CA PHE A 367 25.64 -12.44 2.04
C PHE A 367 26.84 -13.28 2.49
N ASP A 368 27.77 -12.68 3.24
CA ASP A 368 28.97 -13.40 3.73
C ASP A 368 28.59 -14.66 4.51
N SER A 369 29.42 -15.70 4.40
CA SER A 369 29.16 -17.06 4.90
C SER A 369 28.90 -17.17 6.41
N ASN A 370 29.13 -16.10 7.16
CA ASN A 370 28.94 -16.06 8.62
C ASN A 370 27.53 -15.63 9.05
N ASP A 371 26.68 -15.13 8.14
CA ASP A 371 25.29 -14.73 8.47
C ASP A 371 24.35 -15.94 8.39
N LYS A 372 24.47 -16.84 9.40
CA LYS A 372 23.78 -18.15 9.43
C LYS A 372 22.25 -18.05 9.43
N GLU A 373 21.69 -16.90 9.81
CA GLU A 373 20.24 -16.66 9.94
C GLU A 373 19.49 -16.71 8.59
N VAL A 374 20.18 -16.49 7.46
CA VAL A 374 19.56 -16.46 6.12
C VAL A 374 20.11 -17.56 5.21
N ASN A 375 21.36 -17.96 5.41
CA ASN A 375 22.07 -18.88 4.53
C ASN A 375 21.69 -20.36 4.78
N SER A 376 20.91 -20.67 5.81
CA SER A 376 20.50 -22.06 6.15
C SER A 376 19.01 -22.32 5.95
N GLU A 377 18.23 -21.28 5.63
CA GLU A 377 16.78 -21.40 5.53
C GLU A 377 16.39 -22.06 4.20
N THR A 378 15.66 -23.17 4.29
CA THR A 378 15.25 -23.96 3.12
C THR A 378 13.75 -23.86 2.83
N GLN A 379 13.01 -23.13 3.66
CA GLN A 379 11.57 -23.00 3.57
C GLN A 379 11.13 -21.54 3.50
N ILE A 380 10.02 -21.30 2.79
CA ILE A 380 9.36 -20.01 2.79
C ILE A 380 8.66 -19.82 4.14
N PRO A 381 8.81 -18.67 4.82
CA PRO A 381 8.15 -18.40 6.08
C PRO A 381 6.63 -18.55 6.01
N GLY A 382 6.02 -19.12 7.05
CA GLY A 382 4.58 -19.39 7.12
C GLY A 382 3.72 -18.14 6.89
N ASP A 383 4.11 -17.01 7.49
CA ASP A 383 3.42 -15.73 7.35
C ASP A 383 3.43 -15.22 5.90
N ALA A 384 4.53 -15.42 5.18
CA ALA A 384 4.61 -15.09 3.75
C ALA A 384 3.68 -16.02 2.94
N LYS A 385 3.70 -17.34 3.18
CA LYS A 385 2.79 -18.29 2.51
C LYS A 385 1.31 -17.99 2.78
N MET A 386 0.96 -17.44 3.94
CA MET A 386 -0.42 -17.07 4.25
C MET A 386 -1.01 -16.04 3.28
N LEU A 387 -0.19 -15.24 2.60
CA LEU A 387 -0.65 -14.23 1.64
C LEU A 387 -1.39 -14.86 0.44
N GLU A 388 -1.01 -16.08 0.01
CA GLU A 388 -1.74 -16.81 -1.03
C GLU A 388 -3.16 -17.13 -0.59
N LYS A 389 -3.36 -17.51 0.68
CA LYS A 389 -4.67 -17.80 1.24
C LYS A 389 -5.52 -16.54 1.40
N GLN A 390 -4.89 -15.39 1.64
CA GLN A 390 -5.59 -14.11 1.79
C GLN A 390 -6.04 -13.54 0.44
N PHE A 391 -5.33 -13.83 -0.65
CA PHE A 391 -5.65 -13.36 -2.00
C PHE A 391 -5.65 -14.51 -3.01
N PRO A 392 -6.61 -15.45 -2.86
CA PRO A 392 -6.62 -16.68 -3.65
C PRO A 392 -6.77 -16.38 -5.14
N GLY A 393 -6.01 -17.10 -5.96
CA GLY A 393 -6.04 -16.98 -7.43
C GLY A 393 -5.26 -15.81 -8.01
N VAL A 394 -4.80 -14.85 -7.19
CA VAL A 394 -4.01 -13.69 -7.66
C VAL A 394 -2.59 -13.69 -7.10
N VAL A 395 -2.44 -13.79 -5.77
CA VAL A 395 -1.11 -13.79 -5.14
C VAL A 395 -0.53 -15.20 -5.16
N LYS A 396 0.71 -15.32 -5.63
CA LYS A 396 1.49 -16.56 -5.67
C LYS A 396 2.80 -16.33 -4.93
N VAL A 397 3.11 -17.15 -3.93
CA VAL A 397 4.30 -17.06 -3.09
C VAL A 397 5.20 -18.26 -3.38
N LEU A 398 6.28 -18.01 -4.12
CA LEU A 398 7.04 -19.07 -4.81
C LEU A 398 8.52 -19.01 -4.43
N PRO A 399 9.22 -20.15 -4.33
CA PRO A 399 10.66 -20.15 -4.17
C PRO A 399 11.34 -19.76 -5.49
N ALA A 400 12.42 -18.98 -5.42
CA ALA A 400 13.30 -18.78 -6.57
C ALA A 400 14.20 -20.00 -6.77
N ARG A 401 14.50 -20.37 -8.03
CA ARG A 401 15.34 -21.56 -8.33
C ARG A 401 16.79 -21.44 -7.87
N LYS A 402 17.28 -20.21 -7.78
CA LYS A 402 18.59 -19.85 -7.24
C LYS A 402 18.52 -18.44 -6.70
N ASP A 403 19.60 -18.04 -6.06
CA ASP A 403 19.75 -16.69 -5.58
C ASP A 403 20.22 -15.73 -6.70
N PHE A 404 19.32 -14.90 -7.25
CA PHE A 404 19.62 -13.97 -8.35
C PHE A 404 20.00 -12.55 -7.92
N GLY A 405 20.13 -12.27 -6.63
CA GLY A 405 20.23 -10.88 -6.19
C GLY A 405 18.88 -10.24 -5.88
N PRO A 406 18.85 -8.91 -5.79
CA PRO A 406 17.64 -8.12 -5.97
C PRO A 406 16.90 -8.44 -7.29
N ALA A 407 17.61 -8.92 -8.32
CA ALA A 407 17.06 -9.30 -9.62
C ALA A 407 16.00 -10.42 -9.55
N THR A 408 15.92 -11.15 -8.42
CA THR A 408 14.85 -12.10 -8.14
C THR A 408 13.45 -11.48 -8.27
N LYS A 409 13.29 -10.16 -8.18
CA LYS A 409 11.99 -9.50 -8.41
C LYS A 409 11.55 -9.48 -9.86
N LEU A 410 12.41 -9.82 -10.82
CA LEU A 410 12.06 -9.84 -12.24
C LEU A 410 12.42 -11.16 -12.93
N LEU A 411 13.63 -11.69 -12.73
CA LEU A 411 14.12 -12.83 -13.51
C LEU A 411 13.19 -14.06 -13.45
N PRO A 412 12.77 -14.57 -12.29
CA PRO A 412 11.87 -15.73 -12.26
C PRO A 412 10.49 -15.43 -12.89
N THR A 413 10.02 -14.18 -12.86
CA THR A 413 8.78 -13.78 -13.54
C THR A 413 8.94 -13.83 -15.06
N LEU A 414 10.11 -13.49 -15.60
CA LEU A 414 10.41 -13.65 -17.03
C LEU A 414 10.47 -15.12 -17.46
N GLU A 415 10.78 -16.04 -16.54
CA GLU A 415 10.73 -17.49 -16.80
C GLU A 415 9.29 -18.01 -16.84
N VAL A 416 8.37 -17.45 -16.04
CA VAL A 416 6.97 -17.88 -15.94
C VAL A 416 6.05 -17.22 -16.99
N GLU A 417 6.22 -15.92 -17.22
CA GLU A 417 5.42 -15.17 -18.20
C GLU A 417 6.07 -15.28 -19.59
N THR A 418 5.34 -15.88 -20.54
CA THR A 418 5.86 -16.17 -21.90
C THR A 418 5.25 -15.31 -23.00
N ASP A 419 4.08 -14.68 -22.78
CA ASP A 419 3.50 -13.73 -23.73
C ASP A 419 4.36 -12.47 -23.77
N PRO A 420 4.96 -12.10 -24.92
CA PRO A 420 5.85 -10.94 -25.02
C PRO A 420 5.15 -9.62 -24.69
N GLU A 421 3.82 -9.56 -24.79
CA GLU A 421 3.02 -8.38 -24.48
C GLU A 421 2.61 -8.25 -23.01
N THR A 422 2.94 -9.25 -22.16
CA THR A 422 2.68 -9.15 -20.72
C THR A 422 3.41 -7.96 -20.13
N ILE A 423 2.66 -7.06 -19.48
CA ILE A 423 3.23 -5.98 -18.68
C ILE A 423 3.61 -6.54 -17.31
N ILE A 424 4.88 -6.38 -16.94
CA ILE A 424 5.43 -6.80 -15.65
C ILE A 424 5.82 -5.53 -14.89
N ILE A 425 5.25 -5.34 -13.71
CA ILE A 425 5.59 -4.25 -12.79
C ILE A 425 6.41 -4.81 -11.63
N THR A 426 7.64 -4.34 -11.44
CA THR A 426 8.48 -4.73 -10.30
C THR A 426 8.34 -3.73 -9.16
N ILE A 427 8.29 -4.25 -7.93
CA ILE A 427 8.25 -3.48 -6.69
C ILE A 427 9.17 -4.10 -5.63
N ASP A 428 9.55 -3.32 -4.62
CA ASP A 428 10.33 -3.79 -3.48
C ASP A 428 9.42 -4.25 -2.34
N ASP A 429 9.87 -5.25 -1.58
CA ASP A 429 9.12 -5.88 -0.50
C ASP A 429 9.00 -5.02 0.76
N ASP A 430 9.69 -3.90 0.83
CA ASP A 430 9.75 -3.01 2.00
C ASP A 430 9.03 -1.69 1.83
N THR A 431 8.23 -1.55 0.79
CA THR A 431 7.53 -0.32 0.44
C THR A 431 6.01 -0.49 0.42
N TYR A 432 5.30 0.42 1.07
CA TYR A 432 3.85 0.56 0.96
C TYR A 432 3.53 1.53 -0.18
N TYR A 433 2.92 1.01 -1.24
CA TYR A 433 2.70 1.74 -2.48
C TYR A 433 1.37 2.50 -2.51
N SER A 434 1.32 3.63 -3.23
CA SER A 434 0.10 4.37 -3.54
C SER A 434 -0.91 3.47 -4.23
N THR A 435 -2.20 3.68 -3.93
CA THR A 435 -3.32 2.93 -4.52
C THR A 435 -3.43 3.12 -6.04
N THR A 436 -2.77 4.13 -6.61
CA THR A 436 -2.76 4.41 -8.05
C THR A 436 -1.52 3.88 -8.78
N THR A 437 -0.52 3.36 -8.06
CA THR A 437 0.79 2.98 -8.64
C THR A 437 0.67 2.07 -9.86
N VAL A 438 -0.10 0.99 -9.75
CA VAL A 438 -0.27 0.00 -10.84
C VAL A 438 -1.01 0.61 -12.03
N ALA A 439 -2.07 1.38 -11.77
CA ALA A 439 -2.89 2.00 -12.81
C ALA A 439 -2.07 3.02 -13.62
N GLU A 440 -1.31 3.88 -12.94
CA GLU A 440 -0.50 4.93 -13.57
C GLU A 440 0.63 4.35 -14.44
N LEU A 441 1.22 3.23 -14.03
CA LEU A 441 2.24 2.52 -14.81
C LEU A 441 1.63 1.81 -16.02
N GLU A 442 0.49 1.12 -15.86
CA GLU A 442 -0.23 0.47 -16.95
C GLU A 442 -0.61 1.48 -18.03
N GLU A 443 -1.26 2.58 -17.63
CA GLU A 443 -1.69 3.65 -18.54
C GLU A 443 -0.50 4.17 -19.36
N GLU A 444 0.62 4.46 -18.70
CA GLU A 444 1.79 5.01 -19.38
C GLU A 444 2.47 3.98 -20.30
N MET A 445 2.51 2.70 -19.92
CA MET A 445 3.02 1.60 -20.75
C MET A 445 2.16 1.35 -22.00
N LEU A 446 0.85 1.59 -21.91
CA LEU A 446 -0.07 1.52 -23.04
C LEU A 446 0.09 2.74 -23.96
N ARG A 447 0.30 3.93 -23.39
CA ARG A 447 0.55 5.17 -24.13
C ARG A 447 1.89 5.18 -24.85
N ARG A 448 2.88 4.45 -24.33
CA ARG A 448 4.27 4.44 -24.82
C ARG A 448 4.77 3.03 -25.12
N PRO A 449 4.24 2.37 -26.17
CA PRO A 449 4.82 1.12 -26.62
C PRO A 449 6.30 1.35 -27.02
N GLY A 450 7.17 0.41 -26.67
CA GLY A 450 8.61 0.49 -26.90
C GLY A 450 9.43 1.15 -25.79
N TYR A 451 8.80 1.65 -24.72
CA TYR A 451 9.50 2.18 -23.55
C TYR A 451 9.31 1.29 -22.33
N VAL A 452 10.33 1.23 -21.49
CA VAL A 452 10.18 0.88 -20.07
C VAL A 452 9.74 2.12 -19.32
N VAL A 453 8.79 1.98 -18.41
CA VAL A 453 8.24 3.12 -17.65
C VAL A 453 8.68 3.04 -16.21
N VAL A 454 9.24 4.13 -15.69
CA VAL A 454 9.71 4.24 -14.31
C VAL A 454 9.22 5.51 -13.63
N ARG A 455 9.25 5.49 -12.30
CA ARG A 455 8.95 6.68 -11.46
C ARG A 455 10.15 7.58 -11.25
N SER A 456 11.35 7.04 -11.36
CA SER A 456 12.57 7.82 -11.31
C SER A 456 13.65 7.08 -12.06
N CYS A 457 14.68 7.81 -12.43
CA CYS A 457 15.84 7.26 -13.10
C CYS A 457 17.09 8.00 -12.65
N GLU A 458 18.24 7.34 -12.72
CA GLU A 458 19.53 7.97 -12.46
C GLU A 458 20.26 8.18 -13.77
N ASN A 459 20.24 9.42 -14.28
CA ASN A 459 21.03 9.81 -15.45
C ASN A 459 22.51 9.64 -15.12
N THR A 460 23.26 9.01 -16.03
CA THR A 460 24.68 8.73 -15.83
C THR A 460 25.49 9.42 -16.90
N TYR A 461 26.45 10.23 -16.46
CA TYR A 461 27.37 10.96 -17.33
C TYR A 461 28.77 10.35 -17.19
N TRP A 462 29.35 9.96 -18.32
CA TRP A 462 30.67 9.36 -18.38
C TRP A 462 31.73 10.41 -18.71
N ASP A 463 32.89 10.34 -18.06
CA ASP A 463 34.05 11.17 -18.38
C ASP A 463 34.84 10.55 -19.53
N ALA A 464 34.54 11.00 -20.75
CA ALA A 464 35.19 10.55 -21.98
C ALA A 464 36.68 10.89 -22.05
N LYS A 465 37.24 11.69 -21.13
CA LYS A 465 38.68 12.00 -21.10
C LYS A 465 39.52 10.90 -20.45
N LYS A 466 38.90 9.91 -19.82
CA LYS A 466 39.56 8.74 -19.23
C LYS A 466 39.45 7.54 -20.18
N ASN A 467 40.45 6.66 -20.19
CA ASN A 467 40.44 5.44 -20.99
C ASN A 467 40.65 4.19 -20.11
N PRO A 468 39.65 3.30 -19.94
CA PRO A 468 38.27 3.46 -20.45
C PRO A 468 37.55 4.66 -19.79
N PRO A 469 36.48 5.20 -20.43
CA PRO A 469 35.65 6.23 -19.82
C PRO A 469 35.24 5.80 -18.41
N ARG A 470 35.48 6.66 -17.43
CA ARG A 470 35.08 6.38 -16.04
C ARG A 470 33.86 7.19 -15.65
N LYS A 471 33.18 6.74 -14.61
CA LYS A 471 32.04 7.45 -14.02
C LYS A 471 32.39 8.93 -13.79
N GLY A 472 31.58 9.81 -14.39
CA GLY A 472 31.56 11.24 -14.10
C GLY A 472 30.65 11.50 -12.91
N TRP A 473 29.51 12.15 -13.13
CA TRP A 473 28.50 12.38 -12.09
C TRP A 473 27.17 11.73 -12.46
N ARG A 474 26.30 11.59 -11.45
CA ARG A 474 24.94 11.05 -11.58
C ARG A 474 23.92 12.10 -11.18
N GLU A 475 22.76 12.07 -11.83
CA GLU A 475 21.67 13.01 -11.59
C GLU A 475 20.35 12.26 -11.49
N TRP A 476 19.62 12.49 -10.38
CA TRP A 476 18.29 11.95 -10.20
C TRP A 476 17.29 12.68 -11.10
N LYS A 477 16.71 11.96 -12.07
CA LYS A 477 15.66 12.46 -12.95
C LYS A 477 14.29 12.04 -12.41
N LEU A 478 13.53 13.05 -12.01
CA LEU A 478 12.09 12.96 -11.66
C LEU A 478 11.19 13.68 -12.67
N SER A 479 11.78 14.45 -13.59
CA SER A 479 11.02 15.11 -14.65
C SER A 479 10.61 14.11 -15.71
N GLU A 480 9.40 14.28 -16.26
CA GLU A 480 8.91 13.46 -17.37
C GLU A 480 9.94 13.45 -18.52
N GLY A 481 10.13 12.29 -19.16
CA GLY A 481 10.93 12.18 -20.37
C GLY A 481 11.88 10.99 -20.41
N VAL A 482 12.59 10.87 -21.53
CA VAL A 482 13.60 9.83 -21.74
C VAL A 482 14.74 9.99 -20.73
N CYS A 483 15.15 8.88 -20.13
CA CYS A 483 16.34 8.81 -19.30
C CYS A 483 17.52 8.20 -20.05
N LYS A 484 18.72 8.75 -19.84
CA LYS A 484 19.99 8.27 -20.41
C LYS A 484 20.89 7.71 -19.30
N GLY A 485 20.38 6.71 -18.61
CA GLY A 485 21.02 6.14 -17.44
C GLY A 485 20.34 4.86 -17.02
N PHE A 486 20.19 4.67 -15.72
CA PHE A 486 19.69 3.42 -15.16
C PHE A 486 18.32 3.59 -14.51
N ILE A 487 17.45 2.60 -14.68
CA ILE A 487 16.22 2.49 -13.92
C ILE A 487 16.52 2.59 -12.42
N THR A 488 15.58 3.12 -11.63
CA THR A 488 15.65 3.03 -10.17
C THR A 488 14.37 2.37 -9.69
N ALA A 489 14.36 1.03 -9.67
CA ALA A 489 13.11 0.28 -9.55
C ALA A 489 12.50 0.28 -8.14
N TYR A 490 13.17 0.86 -7.14
CA TYR A 490 12.64 0.94 -5.77
C TYR A 490 11.27 1.65 -5.71
N ALA A 491 11.09 2.70 -6.53
CA ALA A 491 9.85 3.45 -6.63
C ALA A 491 8.81 2.78 -7.54
N SER A 492 9.09 1.58 -8.06
CA SER A 492 8.42 0.80 -9.12
C SER A 492 8.91 1.09 -10.56
N ALA A 493 8.90 0.02 -11.36
CA ALA A 493 9.25 0.03 -12.77
C ALA A 493 8.38 -0.96 -13.55
N ALA A 494 8.04 -0.64 -14.80
CA ALA A 494 7.16 -1.42 -15.66
C ALA A 494 7.83 -1.76 -17.00
N TYR A 495 7.74 -3.03 -17.39
CA TYR A 495 8.38 -3.60 -18.58
C TYR A 495 7.36 -4.41 -19.36
N ARG A 496 7.58 -4.62 -20.66
CA ARG A 496 6.97 -5.76 -21.37
C ARG A 496 7.90 -6.95 -21.29
N ARG A 497 7.34 -8.16 -21.19
CA ARG A 497 8.12 -9.39 -21.20
C ARG A 497 9.06 -9.46 -22.41
N GLY A 498 8.60 -9.07 -23.58
CA GLY A 498 9.36 -9.11 -24.84
C GLY A 498 10.54 -8.14 -24.93
N TYR A 499 10.72 -7.24 -23.95
CA TYR A 499 11.84 -6.28 -23.95
C TYR A 499 13.17 -6.89 -23.51
N LEU A 500 13.15 -8.07 -22.89
CA LEU A 500 14.34 -8.77 -22.39
C LEU A 500 14.43 -10.15 -23.04
N ASP A 501 15.63 -10.52 -23.49
CA ASP A 501 15.95 -11.85 -24.04
C ASP A 501 16.69 -12.71 -23.00
N ASP A 502 17.04 -13.94 -23.39
CA ASP A 502 17.59 -14.94 -22.48
C ASP A 502 18.96 -14.55 -21.89
N LEU A 503 19.66 -13.59 -22.50
CA LEU A 503 20.94 -13.16 -21.97
C LEU A 503 20.80 -12.48 -20.59
N VAL A 504 19.64 -11.91 -20.28
CA VAL A 504 19.37 -11.28 -18.98
C VAL A 504 19.52 -12.26 -17.81
N PHE A 505 19.46 -13.58 -18.05
CA PHE A 505 19.63 -14.62 -17.03
C PHE A 505 21.09 -14.95 -16.72
N ASP A 506 22.04 -14.51 -17.55
CA ASP A 506 23.44 -14.91 -17.48
C ASP A 506 24.29 -13.95 -16.62
N GLN A 507 23.92 -13.84 -15.35
CA GLN A 507 24.62 -12.99 -14.38
C GLN A 507 26.05 -13.46 -14.10
N ASP A 508 26.41 -14.70 -14.47
CA ASP A 508 27.72 -15.29 -14.21
C ASP A 508 28.81 -14.73 -15.17
N ARG A 509 28.42 -14.10 -16.30
CA ARG A 509 29.34 -13.37 -17.19
C ARG A 509 29.80 -12.02 -16.64
N ALA A 510 29.10 -11.51 -15.65
CA ALA A 510 29.34 -10.19 -15.09
C ALA A 510 30.10 -10.26 -13.77
N PRO A 511 30.76 -9.17 -13.36
CA PRO A 511 31.38 -9.11 -12.05
C PRO A 511 30.35 -9.29 -10.93
N LYS A 512 30.80 -9.79 -9.77
CA LYS A 512 29.93 -10.09 -8.62
C LYS A 512 29.13 -8.87 -8.16
N GLY A 513 29.63 -7.66 -8.39
CA GLY A 513 28.93 -6.42 -8.13
C GLY A 513 27.57 -6.31 -8.83
N CYS A 514 27.41 -6.87 -10.05
CA CYS A 514 26.15 -6.85 -10.77
C CYS A 514 25.06 -7.73 -10.14
N LEU A 515 25.43 -8.76 -9.37
CA LEU A 515 24.47 -9.55 -8.57
C LEU A 515 23.79 -8.70 -7.49
N HIS A 516 24.38 -7.56 -7.10
CA HIS A 516 23.89 -6.69 -6.03
C HIS A 516 23.15 -5.46 -6.55
N HIS A 517 23.19 -5.21 -7.86
CA HIS A 517 22.65 -4.02 -8.51
C HIS A 517 21.92 -4.39 -9.80
N ASP A 518 20.72 -4.91 -9.64
CA ASP A 518 19.85 -5.35 -10.73
C ASP A 518 19.35 -4.21 -11.60
N ASP A 519 19.16 -3.02 -11.03
CA ASP A 519 18.81 -1.79 -11.74
C ASP A 519 19.80 -1.47 -12.88
N ILE A 520 21.10 -1.62 -12.64
CA ILE A 520 22.15 -1.43 -13.66
C ILE A 520 22.07 -2.55 -14.69
N TRP A 521 22.00 -3.80 -14.22
CA TRP A 521 21.92 -4.99 -15.06
C TRP A 521 20.76 -4.89 -16.07
N PHE A 522 19.54 -4.70 -15.59
CA PHE A 522 18.37 -4.62 -16.47
C PHE A 522 18.44 -3.45 -17.44
N SER A 523 18.92 -2.29 -17.00
CA SER A 523 19.08 -1.13 -17.89
C SER A 523 20.06 -1.42 -19.03
N ALA A 524 21.15 -2.14 -18.77
CA ALA A 524 22.10 -2.54 -19.81
C ALA A 524 21.46 -3.49 -20.83
N HIS A 525 20.72 -4.50 -20.36
CA HIS A 525 20.01 -5.43 -21.25
C HIS A 525 18.92 -4.72 -22.06
N LEU A 526 18.15 -3.81 -21.46
CA LEU A 526 17.18 -2.99 -22.16
C LEU A 526 17.84 -2.10 -23.21
N TRP A 527 18.97 -1.48 -22.87
CA TRP A 527 19.74 -0.66 -23.79
C TRP A 527 20.21 -1.48 -24.99
N LEU A 528 20.78 -2.68 -24.78
CA LEU A 528 21.19 -3.58 -25.86
C LEU A 528 20.01 -3.83 -26.82
N ARG A 529 18.84 -4.12 -26.26
CA ARG A 529 17.58 -4.35 -27.00
C ARG A 529 16.95 -3.11 -27.62
N ASN A 530 17.60 -1.95 -27.53
CA ASN A 530 17.08 -0.67 -28.02
C ASN A 530 15.74 -0.27 -27.36
N VAL A 531 15.57 -0.60 -26.08
CA VAL A 531 14.37 -0.27 -25.30
C VAL A 531 14.70 0.89 -24.35
N PRO A 532 14.36 2.14 -24.72
CA PRO A 532 14.62 3.30 -23.88
C PRO A 532 13.79 3.33 -22.59
N ILE A 533 14.32 4.02 -21.58
CA ILE A 533 13.65 4.26 -20.30
C ILE A 533 12.89 5.59 -20.36
N TRP A 534 11.64 5.59 -19.93
CA TRP A 534 10.78 6.75 -19.80
C TRP A 534 10.43 7.02 -18.33
N VAL A 535 10.75 8.21 -17.84
CA VAL A 535 10.30 8.70 -16.53
C VAL A 535 8.90 9.29 -16.69
N LEU A 536 7.94 8.75 -15.95
CA LEU A 536 6.54 9.19 -16.02
C LEU A 536 6.30 10.50 -15.27
N ASN A 537 5.28 11.25 -15.69
CA ASN A 537 4.95 12.56 -15.12
C ASN A 537 4.41 12.43 -13.68
N HIS A 538 4.91 13.26 -12.75
CA HIS A 538 4.44 13.28 -11.36
C HIS A 538 3.39 14.35 -11.05
N VAL A 539 3.14 15.29 -11.97
CA VAL A 539 2.19 16.39 -11.73
C VAL A 539 0.79 15.80 -11.47
N GLY A 540 0.23 16.11 -10.30
CA GLY A 540 -1.09 15.62 -9.88
C GLY A 540 -1.14 14.15 -9.45
N ARG A 541 0.00 13.45 -9.37
CA ARG A 541 0.09 12.04 -8.95
C ARG A 541 0.76 11.93 -7.59
N SER A 542 0.32 10.97 -6.77
CA SER A 542 1.01 10.66 -5.50
C SER A 542 2.39 10.08 -5.76
N TRP A 543 3.35 10.37 -4.87
CA TRP A 543 4.62 9.64 -4.86
C TRP A 543 4.33 8.16 -4.52
N PRO A 544 4.83 7.17 -5.26
CA PRO A 544 4.37 5.79 -5.13
C PRO A 544 4.78 5.19 -3.79
N PRO A 545 6.05 5.25 -3.34
CA PRO A 545 6.37 4.93 -1.96
C PRO A 545 5.69 5.90 -1.00
N MET A 546 4.53 5.52 -0.44
CA MET A 546 3.89 6.29 0.62
C MET A 546 4.59 6.07 1.96
N TYR A 547 5.22 4.90 2.10
CA TYR A 547 6.11 4.59 3.20
C TYR A 547 7.14 3.56 2.75
N HIS A 548 8.38 3.78 3.13
CA HIS A 548 9.48 2.83 2.96
C HIS A 548 9.92 2.39 4.35
N ARG A 549 9.99 1.08 4.62
CA ARG A 549 10.48 0.59 5.91
C ARG A 549 11.91 1.07 6.13
N PRO A 550 12.32 1.40 7.37
CA PRO A 550 13.69 1.78 7.65
C PRO A 550 14.68 0.72 7.19
N LYS A 551 15.79 1.18 6.61
CA LYS A 551 16.88 0.33 6.17
C LYS A 551 17.56 -0.30 7.38
N ASN A 552 17.93 -1.57 7.28
CA ASN A 552 18.64 -2.31 8.33
C ASN A 552 19.84 -3.08 7.73
N ARG A 553 20.56 -3.87 8.53
CA ARG A 553 21.73 -4.63 8.06
C ARG A 553 21.46 -5.58 6.89
N MET A 554 20.20 -5.98 6.68
CA MET A 554 19.76 -6.88 5.61
C MET A 554 19.37 -6.11 4.33
N SER A 555 19.30 -4.78 4.38
CA SER A 555 19.10 -3.95 3.20
C SER A 555 20.38 -3.90 2.38
N ILE A 556 20.28 -4.13 1.07
CA ILE A 556 21.43 -4.15 0.16
C ILE A 556 22.24 -2.85 0.22
N SER A 557 21.57 -1.70 0.39
CA SER A 557 22.21 -0.39 0.49
C SER A 557 22.96 -0.15 1.81
N MET A 558 22.80 -1.04 2.79
CA MET A 558 23.50 -0.99 4.09
C MET A 558 24.70 -1.94 4.12
N HIS A 559 24.91 -2.75 3.09
CA HIS A 559 26.08 -3.60 2.99
C HIS A 559 27.36 -2.73 2.89
N PRO A 560 28.44 -3.01 3.65
CA PRO A 560 29.65 -2.17 3.65
C PRO A 560 30.28 -1.96 2.27
N GLN A 561 30.19 -2.97 1.41
CA GLN A 561 30.69 -2.94 0.03
C GLN A 561 29.63 -2.56 -1.02
N ALA A 562 28.45 -2.06 -0.62
CA ALA A 562 27.35 -1.80 -1.56
C ALA A 562 27.75 -0.83 -2.68
N GLU A 563 28.46 0.25 -2.34
CA GLU A 563 28.92 1.26 -3.31
C GLU A 563 30.05 0.72 -4.20
N GLU A 564 31.01 0.00 -3.62
CA GLU A 564 32.09 -0.67 -4.37
C GLU A 564 31.52 -1.66 -5.40
N ARG A 565 30.57 -2.51 -4.98
CA ARG A 565 29.87 -3.47 -5.85
C ARG A 565 29.04 -2.77 -6.92
N ALA A 566 28.41 -1.63 -6.60
CA ALA A 566 27.72 -0.81 -7.61
C ALA A 566 28.71 -0.32 -8.66
N GLN A 567 29.86 0.18 -8.21
CA GLN A 567 30.87 0.74 -9.08
C GLN A 567 31.48 -0.31 -10.00
N GLU A 568 31.75 -1.51 -9.49
CA GLU A 568 32.21 -2.66 -10.29
C GLU A 568 31.24 -2.96 -11.45
N CYS A 569 29.93 -2.97 -11.18
CA CYS A 569 28.93 -3.19 -12.21
C CYS A 569 28.82 -2.01 -13.20
N LEU A 570 28.89 -0.78 -12.70
CA LEU A 570 28.90 0.42 -13.55
C LEU A 570 30.09 0.41 -14.52
N ASP A 571 31.30 0.17 -14.01
CA ASP A 571 32.52 0.17 -14.81
C ASP A 571 32.48 -0.94 -15.89
N TYR A 572 31.84 -2.06 -15.60
CA TYR A 572 31.60 -3.12 -16.59
C TYR A 572 30.68 -2.65 -17.74
N PHE A 573 29.69 -1.81 -17.45
CA PHE A 573 28.75 -1.23 -18.41
C PHE A 573 29.06 0.22 -18.83
N HIS A 574 30.33 0.65 -18.76
CA HIS A 574 30.74 2.03 -19.07
C HIS A 574 30.43 2.50 -20.51
N TRP A 575 30.18 1.56 -21.42
CA TRP A 575 29.80 1.80 -22.82
C TRP A 575 28.30 2.06 -23.00
N MET A 576 27.49 1.98 -21.94
CA MET A 576 26.10 2.41 -22.02
C MET A 576 26.06 3.90 -22.36
N ASN A 577 25.42 4.21 -23.50
CA ASN A 577 25.39 5.48 -24.25
C ASN A 577 26.24 5.52 -25.53
N ASP A 578 27.00 4.47 -25.88
CA ASP A 578 27.69 4.32 -27.16
C ASP A 578 26.84 3.55 -28.18
N GLU A 579 26.15 4.28 -29.04
CA GLU A 579 25.27 3.72 -30.08
C GLU A 579 26.01 2.85 -31.12
N ALA A 580 27.29 3.14 -31.39
CA ALA A 580 28.08 2.33 -32.31
C ALA A 580 28.43 0.99 -31.66
N ARG A 581 28.88 1.02 -30.39
CA ARG A 581 29.13 -0.19 -29.61
C ARG A 581 27.88 -1.03 -29.43
N ARG A 582 26.71 -0.41 -29.24
CA ARG A 582 25.42 -1.11 -29.19
C ARG A 582 25.19 -1.95 -30.43
N LYS A 583 25.33 -1.34 -31.61
CA LYS A 583 25.11 -1.99 -32.91
C LYS A 583 26.11 -3.10 -33.16
N GLU A 584 27.36 -2.91 -32.76
CA GLU A 584 28.41 -3.93 -32.81
C GLU A 584 28.02 -5.16 -31.97
N LEU A 585 27.68 -4.96 -30.69
CA LEU A 585 27.28 -6.04 -29.78
C LEU A 585 26.04 -6.78 -30.29
N MET A 586 25.03 -6.05 -30.77
CA MET A 586 23.82 -6.66 -31.37
C MET A 586 24.11 -7.51 -32.62
N GLY A 587 25.15 -7.16 -33.39
CA GLY A 587 25.54 -7.89 -34.61
C GLY A 587 26.30 -9.18 -34.32
N ASN A 588 26.87 -9.32 -33.12
CA ASN A 588 27.71 -10.45 -32.74
C ASN A 588 27.26 -11.04 -31.38
N HIS A 589 26.21 -11.87 -31.42
CA HIS A 589 25.65 -12.55 -30.24
C HIS A 589 26.67 -13.34 -29.40
N THR A 590 27.82 -13.72 -29.99
CA THR A 590 28.91 -14.41 -29.28
C THR A 590 29.88 -13.48 -28.56
N GLU A 591 29.93 -12.19 -28.89
CA GLU A 591 30.70 -11.13 -28.22
C GLU A 591 29.83 -10.31 -27.24
N TYR A 592 28.63 -10.78 -26.92
CA TYR A 592 27.72 -10.13 -25.99
C TYR A 592 28.28 -10.17 -24.55
N VAL A 593 29.07 -9.12 -24.27
CA VAL A 593 29.63 -8.62 -23.01
C VAL A 593 30.63 -9.55 -22.27
N PRO A 594 31.87 -9.07 -22.06
CA PRO A 594 32.98 -8.91 -23.00
C PRO A 594 33.49 -10.21 -23.63
#